data_AF-A0A2E3BYI6-F1
#
_entry.id   AF-A0A2E3BYI6-F1
#
_cell.length_a   1.000
_cell.length_b   1.000
_cell.length_c   1.000
_cell.angle_alpha   90.00
_cell.angle_beta   90.00
_cell.angle_gamma   90.00
#
_symmetry.space_group_name_H-M   'P 1'
#
loop_
_entity.id
_entity.type
_entity.pdbx_description
1 polymer ?
#
loop_
_entity_poly.entity_id
_entity_poly.type
_entity_poly.pdbx_seq_one_letter_code
_entity_poly.pdbx_strand_id
1 'polypeptide(L)'
;MRKLPANFPILLKDIDKVLEFSEDMSYKNIMKVYKKINNILEQNNCEVYDLNKVIKEYNINNEYSDLLKKLKKFNTLKNSEIAKQAFKNKKWGDFIKKETIQNQHLFIDKLLAEDVEKNIIKVMKKYKNNWLGFWTIIKLSEN
;
A
#
# COMPACT_ATOMS: atom_id res chain seq x y z
N MET A 1 -3.81 13.90 22.86
CA MET A 1 -3.49 12.60 22.21
C MET A 1 -4.73 11.71 22.30
N ARG A 2 -5.23 11.15 21.19
CA ARG A 2 -6.26 10.10 21.23
C ARG A 2 -5.63 8.80 21.77
N LYS A 3 -6.30 8.16 22.73
CA LYS A 3 -5.95 6.85 23.27
C LYS A 3 -6.45 5.78 22.29
N LEU A 4 -5.74 4.65 22.22
CA LEU A 4 -6.20 3.50 21.45
C LEU A 4 -7.57 3.04 21.97
N PRO A 5 -8.42 2.46 21.10
CA PRO A 5 -9.70 1.87 21.53
C PRO A 5 -9.50 0.86 22.66
N ALA A 6 -10.41 0.81 23.64
CA ALA A 6 -10.30 -0.14 24.76
C ALA A 6 -10.35 -1.61 24.31
N ASN A 7 -11.01 -1.87 23.17
CA ASN A 7 -11.14 -3.18 22.52
C ASN A 7 -10.02 -3.47 21.50
N PHE A 8 -8.95 -2.67 21.48
CA PHE A 8 -7.89 -2.80 20.48
C PHE A 8 -7.23 -4.20 20.42
N PRO A 9 -7.00 -4.93 21.54
CA PRO A 9 -6.51 -6.31 21.47
C PRO A 9 -7.46 -7.29 20.76
N ILE A 10 -8.77 -7.09 20.91
CA ILE A 10 -9.80 -7.91 20.24
C ILE A 10 -9.80 -7.60 18.74
N LEU A 11 -9.75 -6.31 18.40
CA LEU A 11 -9.61 -5.84 17.01
C LEU A 11 -8.41 -6.48 16.31
N LEU A 12 -7.24 -6.51 16.96
CA LEU A 12 -6.04 -7.14 16.39
C LEU A 12 -6.23 -8.64 16.12
N LYS A 13 -6.89 -9.36 17.02
CA LYS A 13 -7.22 -10.78 16.81
C LYS A 13 -8.18 -10.98 15.64
N ASP A 14 -9.18 -10.11 15.49
CA ASP A 14 -10.12 -10.20 14.38
C ASP A 14 -9.47 -9.85 13.04
N ILE A 15 -8.51 -8.91 13.02
CA ILE A 15 -7.67 -8.65 11.86
C ILE A 15 -6.83 -9.89 11.50
N ASP A 16 -6.17 -10.54 12.47
CA ASP A 16 -5.33 -11.72 12.19
C ASP A 16 -6.15 -12.88 11.58
N LYS A 17 -7.40 -13.09 12.05
CA LYS A 17 -8.31 -14.11 11.50
C LYS A 17 -8.67 -13.89 10.02
N VAL A 18 -8.69 -12.64 9.56
CA VAL A 18 -9.03 -12.33 8.16
C VAL A 18 -7.81 -12.08 7.29
N LEU A 19 -6.63 -11.91 7.91
CA LEU A 19 -5.37 -11.62 7.25
C LEU A 19 -4.71 -12.91 6.75
N GLU A 20 -5.33 -13.52 5.76
CA GLU A 20 -4.78 -14.63 5.01
C GLU A 20 -4.38 -14.15 3.62
N PHE A 21 -3.11 -14.31 3.25
CA PHE A 21 -2.62 -13.95 1.92
C PHE A 21 -1.46 -14.85 1.48
N SER A 22 -1.30 -14.96 0.16
CA SER A 22 -0.14 -15.53 -0.51
C SER A 22 0.47 -14.50 -1.45
N GLU A 23 1.75 -14.61 -1.77
CA GLU A 23 2.43 -13.68 -2.68
C GLU A 23 1.83 -13.66 -4.10
N ASP A 24 1.21 -14.77 -4.51
CA ASP A 24 0.55 -14.93 -5.81
C ASP A 24 -0.96 -14.58 -5.79
N MET A 25 -1.44 -13.97 -4.70
CA MET A 25 -2.86 -13.64 -4.58
C MET A 25 -3.31 -12.63 -5.63
N SER A 26 -4.40 -12.93 -6.34
CA SER A 26 -4.97 -12.00 -7.32
C SER A 26 -5.41 -10.67 -6.69
N TYR A 27 -5.35 -9.59 -7.46
CA TYR A 27 -5.86 -8.26 -7.07
C TYR A 27 -7.29 -8.33 -6.47
N LYS A 28 -8.20 -9.11 -7.07
CA LYS A 28 -9.57 -9.26 -6.58
C LYS A 28 -9.62 -9.82 -5.15
N ASN A 29 -8.78 -10.81 -4.84
CA ASN A 29 -8.74 -11.43 -3.52
C ASN A 29 -8.05 -10.53 -2.49
N ILE A 30 -6.97 -9.84 -2.87
CA ILE A 30 -6.34 -8.82 -2.04
C ILE A 30 -7.35 -7.74 -1.64
N MET A 31 -8.13 -7.23 -2.60
CA MET A 31 -9.14 -6.21 -2.31
C MET A 31 -10.27 -6.72 -1.43
N LYS A 32 -10.60 -8.02 -1.46
CA LYS A 32 -11.56 -8.63 -0.51
C LYS A 32 -11.00 -8.62 0.91
N VAL A 33 -9.75 -9.06 1.10
CA VAL A 33 -9.09 -9.05 2.42
C VAL A 33 -8.99 -7.61 2.95
N TYR A 34 -8.57 -6.68 2.09
CA TYR A 34 -8.52 -5.25 2.43
C TYR A 34 -9.88 -4.72 2.89
N LYS A 35 -10.97 -5.02 2.17
CA LYS A 35 -12.33 -4.59 2.56
C LYS A 35 -12.75 -5.19 3.91
N LYS A 36 -12.45 -6.47 4.18
CA LYS A 36 -12.76 -7.10 5.47
C LYS A 36 -12.07 -6.38 6.63
N ILE A 37 -10.78 -6.08 6.49
CA ILE A 37 -10.02 -5.37 7.53
C ILE A 37 -10.56 -3.93 7.70
N ASN A 38 -10.90 -3.23 6.61
CA ASN A 38 -11.56 -1.92 6.69
C ASN A 38 -12.85 -1.96 7.49
N ASN A 39 -13.72 -2.93 7.20
CA ASN A 39 -14.98 -3.08 7.93
C ASN A 39 -14.74 -3.31 9.42
N ILE A 40 -13.73 -4.11 9.80
CA ILE A 40 -13.37 -4.32 11.21
C ILE A 40 -12.94 -3.00 11.85
N LEU A 41 -12.12 -2.20 11.16
CA LEU A 41 -11.67 -0.91 11.68
C LEU A 41 -12.84 0.07 11.88
N GLU A 42 -13.73 0.17 10.89
CA GLU A 42 -14.92 1.01 10.93
C GLU A 42 -15.87 0.60 12.06
N GLN A 43 -16.17 -0.70 12.20
CA GLN A 43 -17.04 -1.23 13.25
C GLN A 43 -16.52 -0.96 14.67
N ASN A 44 -15.21 -0.83 14.82
CA ASN A 44 -14.56 -0.59 16.10
C ASN A 44 -14.15 0.88 16.30
N ASN A 45 -14.60 1.80 15.45
CA ASN A 45 -14.23 3.22 15.46
C ASN A 45 -12.71 3.44 15.53
N CYS A 46 -11.94 2.56 14.88
CA CYS A 46 -10.49 2.61 14.85
C CYS A 46 -10.05 3.29 13.57
N GLU A 47 -9.36 4.43 13.68
CA GLU A 47 -8.83 5.10 12.51
C GLU A 47 -7.54 4.41 12.02
N VAL A 48 -7.23 4.57 10.73
CA VAL A 48 -5.96 4.09 10.14
C VAL A 48 -4.74 4.64 10.90
N TYR A 49 -4.84 5.84 11.46
CA TYR A 49 -3.80 6.45 12.27
C TYR A 49 -3.45 5.63 13.51
N ASP A 50 -4.45 5.02 14.16
CA ASP A 50 -4.28 4.23 15.38
C ASP A 50 -3.48 2.95 15.10
N LEU A 51 -3.72 2.30 13.95
CA LEU A 51 -2.92 1.16 13.47
C LEU A 51 -1.44 1.54 13.28
N ASN A 52 -1.13 2.74 12.80
CA ASN A 52 0.26 3.17 12.57
C ASN A 52 0.98 3.44 13.87
N LYS A 53 0.26 4.07 14.81
CA LYS A 53 0.76 4.31 16.16
C LYS A 53 1.10 2.98 16.82
N VAL A 54 0.23 2.00 16.68
CA VAL A 54 0.45 0.64 17.20
C VAL A 54 1.62 -0.05 16.54
N ILE A 55 1.76 0.02 15.21
CA ILE A 55 2.93 -0.54 14.53
C ILE A 55 4.23 0.08 15.02
N LYS A 56 4.24 1.36 15.40
CA LYS A 56 5.43 2.02 15.95
C LYS A 56 5.68 1.65 17.42
N GLU A 57 4.64 1.67 18.26
CA GLU A 57 4.74 1.44 19.71
C GLU A 57 4.98 -0.05 20.05
N TYR A 58 4.30 -0.97 19.37
CA TYR A 58 4.35 -2.41 19.68
C TYR A 58 5.43 -3.18 18.92
N ASN A 59 6.07 -2.60 17.89
CA ASN A 59 7.31 -3.17 17.34
C ASN A 59 8.46 -3.16 18.36
N ILE A 60 8.26 -2.53 19.53
CA ILE A 60 9.17 -2.52 20.69
C ILE A 60 8.72 -3.55 21.75
N ASN A 61 7.44 -3.97 21.79
CA ASN A 61 6.86 -4.84 22.82
C ASN A 61 6.20 -6.09 22.18
N ASN A 62 6.88 -7.23 22.32
CA ASN A 62 6.80 -8.46 21.52
C ASN A 62 5.44 -9.14 21.22
N GLU A 63 4.34 -8.88 21.95
CA GLU A 63 3.13 -9.72 21.91
C GLU A 63 2.44 -9.79 20.54
N TYR A 64 2.49 -8.70 19.75
CA TYR A 64 1.79 -8.60 18.46
C TYR A 64 2.75 -8.51 17.26
N SER A 65 4.05 -8.77 17.46
CA SER A 65 5.09 -8.49 16.45
C SER A 65 4.85 -9.21 15.12
N ASP A 66 4.31 -10.43 15.17
CA ASP A 66 4.09 -11.25 13.97
C ASP A 66 2.89 -10.79 13.16
N LEU A 67 1.79 -10.40 13.82
CA LEU A 67 0.66 -9.77 13.14
C LEU A 67 1.09 -8.49 12.43
N LEU A 68 1.93 -7.66 13.08
CA LEU A 68 2.44 -6.43 12.47
C LEU A 68 3.33 -6.72 11.25
N LYS A 69 4.13 -7.79 11.27
CA LYS A 69 4.90 -8.24 10.09
C LYS A 69 3.99 -8.73 8.97
N LYS A 70 2.98 -9.55 9.28
CA LYS A 70 1.98 -10.03 8.30
C LYS A 70 1.27 -8.86 7.65
N LEU A 71 0.83 -7.90 8.46
CA LEU A 71 0.22 -6.66 8.02
C LEU A 71 1.16 -5.97 7.03
N LYS A 72 2.39 -5.63 7.43
CA LYS A 72 3.39 -4.97 6.56
C LYS A 72 3.54 -5.67 5.20
N LYS A 73 3.67 -7.00 5.21
CA LYS A 73 3.77 -7.82 3.99
C LYS A 73 2.51 -7.70 3.12
N PHE A 74 1.32 -7.85 3.70
CA PHE A 74 0.06 -7.70 2.99
C PHE A 74 -0.07 -6.34 2.31
N ASN A 75 0.30 -5.25 2.98
CA ASN A 75 0.20 -3.92 2.39
C ASN A 75 1.19 -3.72 1.22
N THR A 76 2.41 -4.24 1.34
CA THR A 76 3.37 -4.26 0.22
C THR A 76 2.80 -5.01 -0.98
N LEU A 77 2.23 -6.20 -0.75
CA LEU A 77 1.59 -7.00 -1.79
C LEU A 77 0.42 -6.25 -2.43
N LYS A 78 -0.48 -5.68 -1.63
CA LYS A 78 -1.62 -4.88 -2.10
C LYS A 78 -1.17 -3.71 -2.98
N ASN A 79 -0.17 -2.96 -2.53
CA ASN A 79 0.33 -1.81 -3.29
C ASN A 79 1.02 -2.24 -4.59
N SER A 80 1.73 -3.37 -4.57
CA SER A 80 2.29 -3.98 -5.78
C SER A 80 1.19 -4.33 -6.78
N GLU A 81 0.11 -4.97 -6.33
CA GLU A 81 -1.01 -5.33 -7.22
C GLU A 81 -1.81 -4.12 -7.70
N ILE A 82 -2.02 -3.09 -6.85
CA ILE A 82 -2.60 -1.81 -7.30
C ILE A 82 -1.74 -1.19 -8.41
N ALA A 83 -0.41 -1.19 -8.23
CA ALA A 83 0.50 -0.70 -9.25
C ALA A 83 0.37 -1.54 -10.53
N LYS A 84 0.42 -2.89 -10.45
CA LYS A 84 0.20 -3.80 -11.59
C LYS A 84 -1.12 -3.54 -12.33
N GLN A 85 -2.22 -3.29 -11.62
CA GLN A 85 -3.50 -2.97 -12.25
C GLN A 85 -3.48 -1.58 -12.91
N ALA A 86 -2.83 -0.60 -12.28
CA ALA A 86 -2.64 0.70 -12.89
C ALA A 86 -1.73 0.64 -14.12
N PHE A 87 -0.72 -0.23 -14.14
CA PHE A 87 0.11 -0.50 -15.32
C PHE A 87 -0.71 -1.07 -16.49
N LYS A 88 -1.72 -1.88 -16.20
CA LYS A 88 -2.67 -2.38 -17.20
C LYS A 88 -3.67 -1.32 -17.68
N ASN A 89 -3.69 -0.13 -17.05
CA ASN A 89 -4.54 0.97 -17.47
C ASN A 89 -3.88 1.69 -18.66
N LYS A 90 -4.65 1.85 -19.75
CA LYS A 90 -4.24 2.61 -20.93
C LYS A 90 -3.71 4.01 -20.57
N LYS A 91 -4.30 4.67 -19.57
CA LYS A 91 -3.87 6.01 -19.11
C LYS A 91 -2.43 6.03 -18.59
N TRP A 92 -1.99 4.97 -17.90
CA TRP A 92 -0.61 4.90 -17.40
C TRP A 92 0.38 4.69 -18.55
N GLY A 93 0.05 3.79 -19.49
CA GLY A 93 0.85 3.62 -20.70
C GLY A 93 0.94 4.91 -21.53
N ASP A 94 -0.16 5.66 -21.65
CA ASP A 94 -0.20 6.95 -22.32
C ASP A 94 0.63 8.02 -21.57
N PHE A 95 0.59 8.02 -20.24
CA PHE A 95 1.43 8.87 -19.39
C PHE A 95 2.93 8.55 -19.57
N ILE A 96 3.33 7.28 -19.45
CA ILE A 96 4.74 6.88 -19.63
C ILE A 96 5.22 7.28 -21.03
N LYS A 97 4.45 7.01 -22.09
CA LYS A 97 4.79 7.44 -23.45
C LYS A 97 4.96 8.95 -23.56
N LYS A 98 4.04 9.72 -22.98
CA LYS A 98 4.12 11.19 -22.96
C LYS A 98 5.40 11.65 -22.26
N GLU A 99 5.70 11.12 -21.08
CA GLU A 99 6.92 11.46 -20.34
C GLU A 99 8.19 11.06 -21.10
N THR A 100 8.21 9.89 -21.74
CA THR A 100 9.33 9.48 -22.60
C THR A 100 9.56 10.48 -23.73
N ILE A 101 8.51 10.85 -24.47
CA ILE A 101 8.62 11.81 -25.58
C ILE A 101 9.06 13.19 -25.06
N GLN A 102 8.44 13.67 -23.99
CA GLN A 102 8.74 14.99 -23.43
C GLN A 102 10.18 15.09 -22.92
N ASN A 103 10.73 14.03 -22.34
CA ASN A 103 12.06 14.05 -21.76
C ASN A 103 13.17 13.54 -22.69
N GLN A 104 12.85 13.02 -23.89
CA GLN A 104 13.85 12.47 -24.83
C GLN A 104 14.98 13.46 -25.16
N HIS A 105 14.67 14.75 -25.28
CA HIS A 105 15.65 15.79 -25.60
C HIS A 105 16.75 15.97 -24.52
N LEU A 106 16.54 15.44 -23.32
CA LEU A 106 17.51 15.46 -22.22
C LEU A 106 18.55 14.32 -22.33
N PHE A 107 18.37 13.39 -23.25
CA PHE A 107 19.21 12.19 -23.41
C PHE A 107 19.78 12.14 -24.82
N ILE A 108 21.08 11.84 -24.92
CA ILE A 108 21.77 11.61 -26.20
C ILE A 108 21.27 10.31 -26.83
N ASP A 109 21.11 9.28 -25.99
CA ASP A 109 20.60 7.97 -26.40
C ASP A 109 19.07 7.92 -26.38
N LYS A 110 18.51 6.95 -27.10
CA LYS A 110 17.07 6.67 -27.09
C LYS A 110 16.61 6.36 -25.67
N LEU A 111 15.68 7.16 -25.18
CA LEU A 111 15.03 6.94 -23.89
C LEU A 111 13.94 5.87 -24.07
N LEU A 112 14.07 4.76 -23.34
CA LEU A 112 13.10 3.67 -23.37
C LEU A 112 11.98 3.91 -22.37
N ALA A 113 10.75 3.53 -22.74
CA ALA A 113 9.59 3.68 -21.88
C ALA A 113 9.74 2.86 -20.59
N GLU A 114 10.37 1.69 -20.68
CA GLU A 114 10.66 0.78 -19.58
C GLU A 114 11.59 1.44 -18.54
N ASP A 115 12.59 2.19 -18.99
CA ASP A 115 13.52 2.89 -18.11
C ASP A 115 12.89 4.10 -17.43
N VAL A 116 12.04 4.84 -18.15
CA VAL A 116 11.24 5.94 -17.59
C VAL A 116 10.31 5.41 -16.50
N GLU A 117 9.58 4.34 -16.80
CA GLU A 117 8.67 3.68 -15.87
C GLU A 117 9.40 3.21 -14.61
N LYS A 118 10.52 2.50 -14.76
CA LYS A 118 11.34 2.01 -13.64
C LYS A 118 11.81 3.15 -12.74
N ASN A 119 12.22 4.28 -13.32
CA ASN A 119 12.67 5.44 -12.57
C ASN A 119 11.52 6.19 -11.90
N ILE A 120 10.37 6.36 -12.55
CA ILE A 120 9.17 6.95 -11.94
C ILE A 120 8.75 6.10 -10.73
N ILE A 121 8.72 4.77 -10.85
CA ILE A 121 8.45 3.87 -9.73
C ILE A 121 9.45 4.08 -8.58
N LYS A 122 10.74 4.20 -8.90
CA LYS A 122 11.80 4.42 -7.90
C LYS A 122 11.63 5.77 -7.20
N VAL A 123 11.27 6.82 -7.94
CA VAL A 123 10.96 8.16 -7.42
C VAL A 123 9.71 8.12 -6.55
N MET A 124 8.62 7.49 -6.99
CA MET A 124 7.41 7.32 -6.20
C MET A 124 7.69 6.57 -4.89
N LYS A 125 8.53 5.53 -4.92
CA LYS A 125 9.00 4.80 -3.73
C LYS A 125 9.88 5.67 -2.82
N LYS A 126 10.71 6.55 -3.37
CA LYS A 126 11.65 7.43 -2.64
C LYS A 126 10.95 8.63 -1.98
N TYR A 127 9.99 9.25 -2.66
CA TYR A 127 9.31 10.47 -2.19
C TYR A 127 8.03 10.20 -1.40
N LYS A 128 7.51 8.96 -1.40
CA LYS A 128 6.44 8.56 -0.48
C LYS A 128 6.97 7.83 0.76
N ASN A 129 7.86 8.49 1.49
CA ASN A 129 7.99 8.24 2.93
C ASN A 129 6.69 8.62 3.67
N ASN A 130 5.87 9.49 3.04
CA ASN A 130 4.55 9.92 3.52
C ASN A 130 3.38 9.03 3.06
N TRP A 131 3.64 7.75 2.77
CA TRP A 131 2.70 6.64 2.96
C TRP A 131 2.38 6.46 4.47
N LEU A 132 1.98 7.53 5.17
CA LEU A 132 1.98 7.63 6.64
C LEU A 132 0.97 6.71 7.32
N GLY A 133 0.26 5.88 6.56
CA GLY A 133 -0.48 4.75 7.08
C GLY A 133 -0.17 3.43 6.40
N PHE A 134 0.00 2.41 7.24
CA PHE A 134 -0.07 0.99 6.94
C PHE A 134 -1.25 0.63 6.02
N TRP A 135 -2.28 1.47 6.01
CA TRP A 135 -3.53 1.24 5.32
C TRP A 135 -3.82 2.20 4.15
N THR A 136 -2.96 3.17 3.87
CA THR A 136 -3.22 4.20 2.85
C THR A 136 -3.31 3.57 1.45
N ILE A 137 -4.46 3.71 0.79
CA ILE A 137 -4.66 3.29 -0.60
C ILE A 137 -3.99 4.31 -1.53
N ILE A 138 -3.29 3.81 -2.56
CA ILE A 138 -2.91 4.66 -3.69
C ILE A 138 -4.17 4.87 -4.54
N LYS A 139 -4.84 6.02 -4.38
CA LYS A 139 -5.82 6.48 -5.36
C LYS A 139 -5.06 7.01 -6.57
N LEU A 140 -4.96 6.17 -7.61
CA LEU A 140 -4.37 6.56 -8.91
C LEU A 140 -5.41 7.14 -9.87
N SER A 141 -6.65 7.31 -9.43
CA SER A 141 -7.78 7.77 -10.26
C SER A 141 -8.10 9.26 -10.12
N GLU A 142 -7.41 10.00 -9.25
CA GLU A 142 -7.71 11.42 -8.95
C GLU A 142 -6.69 12.41 -9.52
N ASN A 143 -5.70 11.96 -10.30
CA ASN A 143 -4.79 12.84 -11.05
C ASN A 143 -4.80 12.50 -12.54
#